data_AF-A0A7S0ATS2-F1
#
_entry.id   AF-A0A7S0ATS2-F1
#
_cell.length_a   1.000
_cell.length_b   1.000
_cell.length_c   1.000
_cell.angle_alpha   90.00
_cell.angle_beta   90.00
_cell.angle_gamma   90.00
#
_symmetry.space_group_name_H-M   'P 1'
#
loop_
_entity.id
_entity.type
_entity.pdbx_description
1 polymer ?
#
loop_
_entity_poly.entity_id
_entity_poly.type
_entity_poly.pdbx_seq_one_letter_code
_entity_poly.pdbx_strand_id
1 'polypeptide(L)'
;IEAKMMREALQSIASRGETLPWIVAAIKSFWKGHGGWVMSRFDIFQNYSLPLLEKRLRYPASFLEAWAEIIKKMENISMLVDDMSPGDAIWTLYDLHDAWAIYEETVTRNLRLQEPVAMILFHAYFSRAEGDKIVKEELRRMSSNSRCLDAVIYHSSSEGDVTIAAKALPSTCSLELEYRRKSYEDNVAAPMRSLKLGRQPRKQKTTENTTIGFARTLFSAMGAGLTKELEK
;
A
#
# COMPACT_ATOMS: atom_id res chain seq x y z
N ILE A 1 -10.17 1.73 -1.45
CA ILE A 1 -10.61 0.91 -0.29
C ILE A 1 -9.98 1.39 1.01
N GLU A 2 -8.64 1.44 1.09
CA GLU A 2 -7.92 1.87 2.31
C GLU A 2 -8.32 3.26 2.83
N ALA A 3 -8.49 4.25 1.94
CA ALA A 3 -8.88 5.60 2.35
C ALA A 3 -10.20 5.60 3.13
N LYS A 4 -11.22 4.91 2.60
CA LYS A 4 -12.51 4.71 3.27
C LYS A 4 -12.38 3.98 4.60
N MET A 5 -11.57 2.91 4.64
CA MET A 5 -11.38 2.13 5.87
C MET A 5 -10.78 2.97 7.00
N MET A 6 -9.79 3.80 6.69
CA MET A 6 -9.17 4.69 7.68
C MET A 6 -10.15 5.76 8.15
N ARG A 7 -10.92 6.39 7.26
CA ARG A 7 -11.98 7.35 7.67
C ARG A 7 -12.97 6.70 8.65
N GLU A 8 -13.49 5.53 8.31
CA GLU A 8 -14.40 4.79 9.20
C GLU A 8 -13.76 4.45 10.55
N ALA A 9 -12.48 4.08 10.55
CA ALA A 9 -11.75 3.76 11.77
C ALA A 9 -11.54 5.01 12.65
N LEU A 10 -11.17 6.14 12.06
CA LEU A 10 -11.01 7.41 12.77
C LEU A 10 -12.34 7.86 13.39
N GLN A 11 -13.45 7.77 12.65
CA GLN A 11 -14.79 8.08 13.17
C GLN A 11 -15.17 7.21 14.38
N SER A 12 -14.89 5.90 14.31
CA SER A 12 -15.17 4.92 15.37
C SER A 12 -14.33 5.17 16.64
N ILE A 13 -13.11 5.68 16.48
CA ILE A 13 -12.23 5.98 17.62
C ILE A 13 -12.55 7.34 18.21
N ALA A 14 -12.81 8.35 17.39
CA ALA A 14 -13.21 9.69 17.84
C ALA A 14 -14.47 9.64 18.70
N SER A 15 -15.43 8.74 18.38
CA SER A 15 -16.63 8.54 19.22
C SER A 15 -16.35 7.93 20.59
N ARG A 16 -15.14 7.41 20.86
CA ARG A 16 -14.75 6.80 22.14
C ARG A 16 -14.01 7.76 23.07
N GLY A 17 -13.59 8.92 22.57
CA GLY A 17 -13.09 10.02 23.40
C GLY A 17 -11.63 9.97 23.84
N GLU A 18 -10.82 9.00 23.38
CA GLU A 18 -9.44 8.82 23.88
C GLU A 18 -8.40 8.58 22.77
N THR A 19 -7.27 9.26 22.87
CA THR A 19 -6.10 9.12 21.98
C THR A 19 -5.02 8.26 22.66
N LEU A 20 -5.31 6.97 22.86
CA LEU A 20 -4.41 6.04 23.58
C LEU A 20 -3.09 5.77 22.82
N PRO A 21 -2.00 5.38 23.50
CA PRO A 21 -0.72 5.12 22.84
C PRO A 21 -0.77 4.13 21.67
N TRP A 22 -1.58 3.07 21.80
CA TRP A 22 -1.72 2.06 20.75
C TRP A 22 -2.51 2.59 19.54
N ILE A 23 -3.42 3.55 19.73
CA ILE A 23 -4.17 4.20 18.65
C ILE A 23 -3.20 5.02 17.81
N VAL A 24 -2.44 5.90 18.45
CA VAL A 24 -1.42 6.73 17.78
C VAL A 24 -0.40 5.85 17.05
N ALA A 25 0.10 4.80 17.69
CA ALA A 25 1.02 3.87 17.06
C ALA A 25 0.42 3.16 15.83
N ALA A 26 -0.85 2.74 15.90
CA ALA A 26 -1.54 2.09 14.80
C ALA A 26 -1.81 3.06 13.63
N ILE A 27 -2.19 4.31 13.92
CA ILE A 27 -2.36 5.38 12.92
C ILE A 27 -1.03 5.65 12.22
N LYS A 28 0.05 5.87 12.97
CA LYS A 28 1.40 6.10 12.43
C LYS A 28 1.91 4.91 11.60
N SER A 29 1.69 3.69 12.07
CA SER A 29 2.05 2.47 11.34
C SER A 29 1.29 2.35 10.02
N PHE A 30 -0.04 2.55 10.07
CA PHE A 30 -0.86 2.55 8.87
C PHE A 30 -0.41 3.63 7.88
N TRP A 31 -0.19 4.87 8.35
CA TRP A 31 0.26 5.97 7.49
C TRP A 31 1.60 5.68 6.83
N LYS A 32 2.57 5.16 7.58
CA LYS A 32 3.88 4.77 7.04
C LYS A 32 3.75 3.75 5.90
N GLY A 33 2.80 2.83 6.02
CA GLY A 33 2.45 1.87 4.97
C GLY A 33 1.74 2.55 3.79
N HIS A 34 0.57 3.13 4.05
CA HIS A 34 -0.30 3.76 3.06
C HIS A 34 0.40 4.88 2.28
N GLY A 35 0.86 5.91 2.99
CA GLY A 35 1.55 7.05 2.40
C GLY A 35 2.84 6.62 1.68
N GLY A 36 3.56 5.66 2.27
CA GLY A 36 4.75 5.06 1.65
C GLY A 36 4.46 4.46 0.28
N TRP A 37 3.43 3.61 0.15
CA TRP A 37 3.15 2.96 -1.12
C TRP A 37 2.54 3.90 -2.15
N VAL A 38 1.63 4.81 -1.76
CA VAL A 38 1.01 5.76 -2.68
C VAL A 38 2.05 6.71 -3.28
N MET A 39 2.92 7.29 -2.44
CA MET A 39 4.00 8.18 -2.91
C MET A 39 4.98 7.43 -3.82
N SER A 40 5.28 6.17 -3.51
CA SER A 40 6.17 5.34 -4.34
C SER A 40 5.54 5.01 -5.69
N ARG A 41 4.24 4.70 -5.74
CA ARG A 41 3.51 4.48 -6.99
C ARG A 41 3.51 5.74 -7.85
N PHE A 42 3.32 6.89 -7.22
CA PHE A 42 3.33 8.19 -7.89
C PHE A 42 4.71 8.53 -8.45
N ASP A 43 5.78 8.37 -7.67
CA ASP A 43 7.17 8.57 -8.12
C ASP A 43 7.49 7.72 -9.36
N ILE A 44 7.16 6.42 -9.31
CA ILE A 44 7.36 5.52 -10.45
C ILE A 44 6.53 5.97 -11.66
N PHE A 45 5.29 6.39 -11.45
CA PHE A 45 4.46 6.91 -12.52
C PHE A 45 5.10 8.15 -13.16
N GLN A 46 5.45 9.16 -12.38
CA GLN A 46 6.00 10.42 -12.90
C GLN A 46 7.37 10.26 -13.55
N ASN A 47 8.26 9.49 -12.95
CA ASN A 47 9.66 9.44 -13.36
C ASN A 47 9.96 8.33 -14.37
N TYR A 48 9.03 7.40 -14.60
CA TYR A 48 9.21 6.31 -15.55
C TYR A 48 8.05 6.20 -16.55
N SER A 49 6.84 5.93 -16.08
CA SER A 49 5.73 5.56 -16.98
C SER A 49 5.21 6.75 -17.76
N LEU A 50 4.93 7.86 -17.09
CA LEU A 50 4.37 9.06 -17.71
C LEU A 50 5.24 9.55 -18.89
N PRO A 51 6.57 9.70 -18.77
CA PRO A 51 7.43 10.09 -19.91
C PRO A 51 7.40 9.11 -21.08
N LEU A 52 7.16 7.82 -20.84
CA LEU A 52 7.03 6.83 -21.91
C LEU A 52 5.67 6.93 -22.59
N LEU A 53 4.62 7.11 -21.80
CA LEU A 53 3.26 7.24 -22.27
C LEU A 53 3.11 8.54 -23.09
N GLU A 54 3.63 9.66 -22.61
CA GLU A 54 3.53 10.97 -23.27
C GLU A 54 4.18 11.05 -24.66
N LYS A 55 5.00 10.05 -25.04
CA LYS A 55 5.51 9.93 -26.41
C LYS A 55 4.43 9.61 -27.44
N ARG A 56 3.31 9.01 -27.02
CA ARG A 56 2.25 8.53 -27.91
C ARG A 56 0.87 9.08 -27.58
N LEU A 57 0.63 9.43 -26.32
CA LEU A 57 -0.66 9.91 -25.84
C LEU A 57 -0.50 11.24 -25.13
N ARG A 58 -1.53 12.09 -25.20
CA ARG A 58 -1.60 13.33 -24.45
C ARG A 58 -2.68 13.18 -23.40
N TYR A 59 -2.29 13.17 -22.13
CA TYR A 59 -3.25 13.20 -21.04
C TYR A 59 -3.94 14.56 -20.99
N PRO A 60 -5.23 14.62 -20.61
CA PRO A 60 -5.86 15.87 -20.22
C PRO A 60 -5.06 16.52 -19.08
N ALA A 61 -4.87 17.84 -19.12
CA ALA A 61 -4.15 18.57 -18.06
C ALA A 61 -4.74 18.29 -16.66
N SER A 62 -6.06 18.13 -16.58
CA SER A 62 -6.79 17.80 -15.35
C SER A 62 -6.34 16.47 -14.70
N PHE A 63 -5.75 15.54 -15.46
CA PHE A 63 -5.24 14.28 -14.90
C PHE A 63 -3.97 14.52 -14.08
N LEU A 64 -3.08 15.39 -14.57
CA LEU A 64 -1.83 15.73 -13.89
C LEU A 64 -2.10 16.62 -12.67
N GLU A 65 -3.03 17.57 -12.80
CA GLU A 65 -3.46 18.45 -11.71
C GLU A 65 -4.09 17.66 -10.56
N ALA A 66 -4.90 16.64 -10.88
CA ALA A 66 -5.52 15.77 -9.89
C ALA A 66 -4.50 15.04 -9.01
N TRP A 67 -3.35 14.63 -9.56
CA TRP A 67 -2.30 14.01 -8.75
C TRP A 67 -1.64 15.01 -7.79
N ALA A 68 -1.38 16.23 -8.24
CA ALA A 68 -0.86 17.29 -7.37
C ALA A 68 -1.84 17.61 -6.23
N GLU A 69 -3.15 17.59 -6.51
CA GLU A 69 -4.19 17.75 -5.49
C GLU A 69 -4.12 16.63 -4.44
N ILE A 70 -4.03 15.36 -4.88
CA ILE A 70 -3.91 14.19 -3.99
C ILE A 70 -2.70 14.33 -3.07
N ILE A 71 -1.53 14.69 -3.61
CA ILE A 71 -0.28 14.83 -2.84
C ILE A 71 -0.41 15.91 -1.79
N LYS A 72 -0.99 17.07 -2.15
CA LYS A 72 -1.24 18.15 -1.18
C LYS A 72 -2.11 17.69 -0.01
N LYS A 73 -3.11 16.83 -0.25
CA LYS A 73 -3.92 16.26 0.84
C LYS A 73 -3.10 15.29 1.69
N MET A 74 -2.23 14.50 1.07
CA MET A 74 -1.33 13.58 1.79
C MET A 74 -0.32 14.34 2.65
N GLU A 75 0.23 15.46 2.19
CA GLU A 75 1.14 16.31 2.97
C GLU A 75 0.46 16.84 4.24
N ASN A 76 -0.78 17.34 4.10
CA ASN A 76 -1.57 17.77 5.25
C ASN A 76 -1.81 16.63 6.26
N ILE A 77 -2.14 15.44 5.75
CA ILE A 77 -2.30 14.24 6.59
C ILE A 77 -0.99 13.86 7.27
N SER A 78 0.16 13.90 6.56
CA SER A 78 1.47 13.63 7.16
C SER A 78 1.73 14.54 8.35
N MET A 79 1.50 15.84 8.21
CA MET A 79 1.68 16.80 9.30
C MET A 79 0.83 16.42 10.51
N LEU A 80 -0.47 16.18 10.31
CA LEU A 80 -1.39 15.79 11.39
C LEU A 80 -1.00 14.47 12.07
N VAL A 81 -0.54 13.48 11.28
CA VAL A 81 -0.10 12.19 11.80
C VAL A 81 1.21 12.33 12.58
N ASP A 82 2.16 13.11 12.09
CA ASP A 82 3.48 13.26 12.70
C ASP A 82 3.37 14.00 14.05
N ASP A 83 2.57 15.06 14.10
CA ASP A 83 2.34 15.88 15.29
C ASP A 83 1.53 15.15 16.39
N MET A 84 0.76 14.12 16.02
CA MET A 84 -0.09 13.38 16.95
C MET A 84 0.70 12.65 18.05
N SER A 85 0.26 12.83 19.28
CA SER A 85 0.82 12.25 20.49
C SER A 85 -0.23 11.54 21.36
N PRO A 86 0.16 10.53 22.16
CA PRO A 86 -0.75 9.90 23.10
C PRO A 86 -1.25 10.90 24.14
N GLY A 87 -2.55 10.88 24.43
CA GLY A 87 -3.19 11.82 25.36
C GLY A 87 -3.59 13.16 24.75
N ASP A 88 -3.36 13.39 23.46
CA ASP A 88 -3.88 14.55 22.75
C ASP A 88 -5.40 14.63 22.84
N ALA A 89 -5.91 15.88 22.76
CA ALA A 89 -7.33 16.15 22.76
C ALA A 89 -8.05 15.37 21.64
N ILE A 90 -9.30 14.99 21.90
CA ILE A 90 -10.14 14.26 20.93
C ILE A 90 -10.29 15.00 19.59
N TRP A 91 -10.19 16.33 19.61
CA TRP A 91 -10.23 17.18 18.42
C TRP A 91 -9.15 16.84 17.40
N THR A 92 -7.95 16.39 17.83
CA THR A 92 -6.88 15.95 16.92
C THR A 92 -7.32 14.76 16.05
N LEU A 93 -8.17 13.86 16.59
CA LEU A 93 -8.73 12.75 15.82
C LEU A 93 -9.84 13.20 14.85
N TYR A 94 -10.61 14.23 15.20
CA TYR A 94 -11.58 14.84 14.29
C TYR A 94 -10.89 15.60 13.14
N ASP A 95 -9.85 16.37 13.44
CA ASP A 95 -9.06 17.07 12.42
C ASP A 95 -8.45 16.07 11.42
N LEU A 96 -7.88 14.96 11.93
CA LEU A 96 -7.38 13.89 11.07
C LEU A 96 -8.50 13.20 10.29
N HIS A 97 -9.66 12.95 10.91
CA HIS A 97 -10.82 12.37 10.23
C HIS A 97 -11.27 13.24 9.05
N ASP A 98 -11.39 14.55 9.24
CA ASP A 98 -11.88 15.47 8.22
C ASP A 98 -10.87 15.62 7.08
N ALA A 99 -9.58 15.74 7.40
CA ALA A 99 -8.51 15.69 6.40
C ALA A 99 -8.55 14.41 5.57
N TRP A 100 -8.84 13.28 6.22
CA TRP A 100 -8.92 11.98 5.58
C TRP A 100 -10.17 11.82 4.71
N ALA A 101 -11.30 12.39 5.12
CA ALA A 101 -12.53 12.40 4.33
C ALA A 101 -12.34 13.17 3.02
N ILE A 102 -11.70 14.34 3.08
CA ILE A 102 -11.34 15.12 1.89
C ILE A 102 -10.41 14.31 0.99
N TYR A 103 -9.39 13.66 1.56
CA TYR A 103 -8.48 12.80 0.80
C TYR A 103 -9.20 11.63 0.12
N GLU A 104 -10.09 10.92 0.83
CA GLU A 104 -10.88 9.83 0.27
C GLU A 104 -11.73 10.31 -0.92
N GLU A 105 -12.42 11.43 -0.76
CA GLU A 105 -13.25 12.01 -1.82
C GLU A 105 -12.39 12.38 -3.03
N THR A 106 -11.29 13.11 -2.84
CA THR A 106 -10.37 13.51 -3.90
C THR A 106 -9.83 12.29 -4.66
N VAL A 107 -9.30 11.28 -3.95
CA VAL A 107 -8.78 10.06 -4.60
C VAL A 107 -9.89 9.30 -5.32
N THR A 108 -11.05 9.13 -4.71
CA THR A 108 -12.17 8.38 -5.31
C THR A 108 -12.68 9.06 -6.57
N ARG A 109 -12.88 10.38 -6.54
CA ARG A 109 -13.30 11.17 -7.70
C ARG A 109 -12.29 11.05 -8.83
N ASN A 110 -11.00 11.25 -8.52
CA ASN A 110 -9.94 11.26 -9.52
C ASN A 110 -9.73 9.87 -10.13
N LEU A 111 -9.63 8.81 -9.33
CA LEU A 111 -9.44 7.45 -9.86
C LEU A 111 -10.62 6.97 -10.71
N ARG A 112 -11.86 7.26 -10.31
CA ARG A 112 -13.06 6.90 -11.10
C ARG A 112 -13.07 7.51 -12.49
N LEU A 113 -12.51 8.72 -12.64
CA LEU A 113 -12.41 9.40 -13.93
C LEU A 113 -11.17 8.95 -14.70
N GLN A 114 -10.04 8.80 -14.01
CA GLN A 114 -8.76 8.55 -14.65
C GLN A 114 -8.58 7.11 -15.12
N GLU A 115 -8.95 6.13 -14.30
CA GLU A 115 -8.62 4.73 -14.55
C GLU A 115 -9.24 4.20 -15.87
N PRO A 116 -10.54 4.41 -16.17
CA PRO A 116 -11.10 3.93 -17.43
C PRO A 116 -10.46 4.61 -18.64
N VAL A 117 -10.22 5.92 -18.56
CA VAL A 117 -9.62 6.70 -19.66
C VAL A 117 -8.18 6.29 -19.88
N ALA A 118 -7.38 6.16 -18.82
CA ALA A 118 -6.00 5.72 -18.89
C ALA A 118 -5.88 4.32 -19.50
N MET A 119 -6.77 3.39 -19.11
CA MET A 119 -6.80 2.03 -19.67
C MET A 119 -7.20 2.01 -21.15
N ILE A 120 -8.21 2.80 -21.55
CA ILE A 120 -8.61 2.92 -22.97
C ILE A 120 -7.47 3.48 -23.80
N LEU A 121 -6.84 4.58 -23.36
CA LEU A 121 -5.71 5.18 -24.06
C LEU A 121 -4.53 4.20 -24.12
N PHE A 122 -4.22 3.49 -23.05
CA PHE A 122 -3.15 2.51 -23.04
C PHE A 122 -3.39 1.41 -24.08
N HIS A 123 -4.60 0.83 -24.13
CA HIS A 123 -4.94 -0.19 -25.12
C HIS A 123 -5.03 0.34 -26.57
N ALA A 124 -5.37 1.63 -26.75
CA ALA A 124 -5.43 2.24 -28.07
C ALA A 124 -4.04 2.50 -28.68
N TYR A 125 -3.04 2.82 -27.85
CA TYR A 125 -1.72 3.28 -28.31
C TYR A 125 -0.58 2.27 -28.11
N PHE A 126 -0.82 1.18 -27.38
CA PHE A 126 0.18 0.15 -27.10
C PHE A 126 -0.37 -1.23 -27.44
N SER A 127 0.45 -2.02 -28.14
CA SER A 127 0.20 -3.45 -28.25
C SER A 127 0.34 -4.13 -26.89
N ARG A 128 -0.27 -5.31 -26.73
CA ARG A 128 -0.14 -6.10 -25.51
C ARG A 128 1.32 -6.35 -25.13
N ALA A 129 2.18 -6.68 -26.09
CA ALA A 129 3.59 -6.97 -25.84
C ALA A 129 4.38 -5.73 -25.36
N GLU A 130 4.05 -4.53 -25.85
CA GLU A 130 4.63 -3.29 -25.34
C GLU A 130 4.10 -2.96 -23.95
N GLY A 131 2.80 -3.11 -23.74
CA GLY A 131 2.17 -2.87 -22.44
C GLY A 131 2.73 -3.78 -21.36
N ASP A 132 2.89 -5.06 -21.65
CA ASP A 132 3.50 -6.04 -20.74
C ASP A 132 4.93 -5.64 -20.35
N LYS A 133 5.72 -5.05 -21.26
CA LYS A 133 7.07 -4.57 -20.96
C LYS A 133 7.05 -3.38 -20.00
N ILE A 134 6.15 -2.42 -20.23
CA ILE A 134 6.00 -1.24 -19.37
C ILE A 134 5.58 -1.67 -17.96
N VAL A 135 4.55 -2.51 -17.84
CA VAL A 135 4.04 -2.99 -16.56
C VAL A 135 5.09 -3.81 -15.80
N LYS A 136 5.84 -4.70 -16.47
CA LYS A 136 6.93 -5.46 -15.85
C LYS A 136 8.02 -4.55 -15.28
N GLU A 137 8.41 -3.51 -16.01
CA GLU A 137 9.42 -2.57 -15.55
C GLU A 137 8.90 -1.66 -14.42
N GLU A 138 7.62 -1.25 -14.45
CA GLU A 138 6.98 -0.61 -13.30
C GLU A 138 7.06 -1.49 -12.06
N LEU A 139 6.67 -2.76 -12.18
CA LEU A 139 6.70 -3.72 -11.06
C LEU A 139 8.12 -4.00 -10.58
N ARG A 140 9.11 -4.05 -11.47
CA ARG A 140 10.52 -4.16 -11.10
C ARG A 140 11.01 -2.93 -10.33
N ARG A 141 10.53 -1.73 -10.67
CA ARG A 141 10.83 -0.51 -9.90
C ARG A 141 10.13 -0.52 -8.55
N MET A 142 8.89 -1.00 -8.50
CA MET A 142 8.16 -1.20 -7.24
C MET A 142 8.84 -2.24 -6.35
N SER A 143 9.46 -3.30 -6.90
CA SER A 143 10.11 -4.32 -6.08
C SER A 143 11.33 -3.79 -5.32
N SER A 144 12.02 -2.78 -5.89
CA SER A 144 13.08 -2.05 -5.20
C SER A 144 12.58 -1.17 -4.05
N ASN A 145 11.28 -0.85 -4.06
CA ASN A 145 10.60 -0.09 -3.02
C ASN A 145 9.56 -0.96 -2.31
N SER A 146 10.01 -1.69 -1.28
CA SER A 146 9.25 -2.78 -0.65
C SER A 146 7.79 -2.45 -0.34
N ARG A 147 7.48 -1.23 0.10
CA ARG A 147 6.12 -0.85 0.53
C ARG A 147 5.10 -0.89 -0.60
N CYS A 148 5.48 -0.53 -1.82
CA CYS A 148 4.57 -0.51 -2.96
C CYS A 148 4.20 -1.92 -3.42
N LEU A 149 5.21 -2.78 -3.57
CA LEU A 149 4.97 -4.14 -4.01
C LEU A 149 4.22 -4.97 -2.96
N ASP A 150 4.50 -4.77 -1.67
CA ASP A 150 3.82 -5.45 -0.57
C ASP A 150 2.30 -5.15 -0.59
N ALA A 151 1.91 -3.89 -0.83
CA ALA A 151 0.51 -3.48 -0.97
C ALA A 151 -0.17 -4.13 -2.18
N VAL A 152 0.49 -4.10 -3.34
CA VAL A 152 -0.02 -4.70 -4.59
C VAL A 152 -0.26 -6.20 -4.41
N ILE A 153 0.71 -6.92 -3.81
CA ILE A 153 0.58 -8.36 -3.54
C ILE A 153 -0.57 -8.63 -2.57
N TYR A 154 -0.71 -7.84 -1.50
CA TYR A 154 -1.77 -8.05 -0.52
C TYR A 154 -3.16 -7.91 -1.13
N HIS A 155 -3.42 -6.82 -1.86
CA HIS A 155 -4.75 -6.57 -2.43
C HIS A 155 -5.07 -7.51 -3.58
N SER A 156 -4.14 -7.77 -4.49
CA SER A 156 -4.35 -8.76 -5.58
C SER A 156 -4.64 -10.17 -5.04
N SER A 157 -4.00 -10.55 -3.93
CA SER A 157 -4.28 -11.84 -3.29
C SER A 157 -5.69 -11.92 -2.71
N SER A 158 -6.19 -10.82 -2.16
CA SER A 158 -7.53 -10.77 -1.57
C SER A 158 -8.65 -10.85 -2.61
N GLU A 159 -8.35 -10.49 -3.86
CA GLU A 159 -9.26 -10.55 -5.01
C GLU A 159 -9.17 -11.87 -5.78
N GLY A 160 -8.31 -12.80 -5.34
CA GLY A 160 -8.13 -14.10 -5.98
C GLY A 160 -7.16 -14.11 -7.17
N ASP A 161 -6.44 -13.00 -7.41
CA ASP A 161 -5.59 -12.81 -8.59
C ASP A 161 -4.09 -12.72 -8.27
N VAL A 162 -3.63 -13.58 -7.35
CA VAL A 162 -2.20 -13.75 -7.00
C VAL A 162 -1.35 -14.04 -8.26
N THR A 163 -1.98 -14.61 -9.30
CA THR A 163 -1.35 -14.93 -10.56
C THR A 163 -0.75 -13.74 -11.29
N ILE A 164 -1.30 -12.53 -11.17
CA ILE A 164 -0.75 -11.36 -11.88
C ILE A 164 0.61 -10.96 -11.29
N ALA A 165 0.70 -10.82 -9.96
CA ALA A 165 1.95 -10.46 -9.29
C ALA A 165 3.03 -11.54 -9.49
N ALA A 166 2.65 -12.82 -9.38
CA ALA A 166 3.56 -13.94 -9.59
C ALA A 166 4.06 -14.06 -11.05
N LYS A 167 3.20 -13.79 -12.04
CA LYS A 167 3.59 -13.82 -13.47
C LYS A 167 4.44 -12.61 -13.86
N ALA A 168 4.24 -11.48 -13.20
CA ALA A 168 4.92 -10.23 -13.55
C ALA A 168 6.29 -10.07 -12.89
N LEU A 169 6.60 -10.86 -11.86
CA LEU A 169 7.92 -10.95 -11.23
C LEU A 169 8.45 -12.40 -11.28
N PRO A 170 8.95 -12.87 -12.44
CA PRO A 170 9.31 -14.27 -12.66
C PRO A 170 10.41 -14.82 -11.74
N SER A 171 11.20 -13.93 -11.11
CA SER A 171 12.26 -14.29 -10.16
C SER A 171 11.76 -14.41 -8.71
N THR A 172 10.53 -13.99 -8.42
CA THR A 172 9.98 -13.94 -7.07
C THR A 172 9.35 -15.30 -6.73
N CYS A 173 9.99 -16.05 -5.85
CA CYS A 173 9.47 -17.34 -5.40
C CYS A 173 8.22 -17.15 -4.51
N SER A 174 7.40 -18.20 -4.38
CA SER A 174 6.17 -18.17 -3.56
C SER A 174 6.42 -17.72 -2.11
N LEU A 175 7.59 -18.07 -1.55
CA LEU A 175 8.01 -17.65 -0.21
C LEU A 175 8.18 -16.13 -0.09
N GLU A 176 8.74 -15.46 -1.11
CA GLU A 176 8.87 -14.00 -1.10
C GLU A 176 7.50 -13.32 -1.21
N LEU A 177 6.61 -13.83 -2.08
CA LEU A 177 5.24 -13.32 -2.19
C LEU A 177 4.48 -13.44 -0.85
N GLU A 178 4.58 -14.59 -0.19
CA GLU A 178 3.95 -14.80 1.12
C GLU A 178 4.54 -13.87 2.18
N TYR A 179 5.87 -13.72 2.21
CA TYR A 179 6.54 -12.79 3.12
C TYR A 179 6.05 -11.36 2.94
N ARG A 180 5.96 -10.87 1.69
CA ARG A 180 5.50 -9.51 1.38
C ARG A 180 4.03 -9.30 1.73
N ARG A 181 3.18 -10.28 1.41
CA ARG A 181 1.76 -10.29 1.82
C ARG A 181 1.62 -10.18 3.34
N LYS A 182 2.39 -11.00 4.06
CA LYS A 182 2.38 -11.02 5.53
C LYS A 182 2.95 -9.74 6.14
N SER A 183 4.01 -9.19 5.56
CA SER A 183 4.59 -7.89 5.91
C SER A 183 3.53 -6.79 5.83
N TYR A 184 2.80 -6.70 4.72
CA TYR A 184 1.72 -5.73 4.57
C TYR A 184 0.58 -5.99 5.57
N GLU A 185 0.19 -7.25 5.75
CA GLU A 185 -0.87 -7.62 6.68
C GLU A 185 -0.55 -7.20 8.12
N ASP A 186 0.66 -7.50 8.59
CA ASP A 186 1.09 -7.21 9.96
C ASP A 186 1.31 -5.70 10.18
N ASN A 187 1.87 -4.99 9.20
CA ASN A 187 2.25 -3.57 9.38
C ASN A 187 1.15 -2.56 9.04
N VAL A 188 0.16 -2.94 8.22
CA VAL A 188 -0.85 -2.02 7.68
C VAL A 188 -2.27 -2.54 7.96
N ALA A 189 -2.61 -3.74 7.49
CA ALA A 189 -3.97 -4.23 7.58
C ALA A 189 -4.41 -4.56 9.03
N ALA A 190 -3.53 -5.17 9.82
CA ALA A 190 -3.83 -5.54 11.20
C ALA A 190 -3.98 -4.31 12.14
N PRO A 191 -3.11 -3.29 12.09
CA PRO A 191 -3.34 -2.01 12.78
C PRO A 191 -4.67 -1.38 12.38
N MET A 192 -4.99 -1.33 11.09
CA MET A 192 -6.26 -0.80 10.59
C MET A 192 -7.48 -1.55 11.15
N ARG A 193 -7.44 -2.90 11.15
CA ARG A 193 -8.51 -3.71 11.77
C ARG A 193 -8.65 -3.43 13.26
N SER A 194 -7.54 -3.25 13.95
CA SER A 194 -7.51 -2.94 15.40
C SER A 194 -8.16 -1.59 15.68
N LEU A 195 -7.83 -0.57 14.88
CA LEU A 195 -8.44 0.75 14.93
C LEU A 195 -9.97 0.66 14.70
N LYS A 196 -10.40 0.00 13.62
CA LYS A 196 -11.82 -0.17 13.28
C LYS A 196 -12.63 -0.85 14.40
N LEU A 197 -12.07 -1.90 15.00
CA LEU A 197 -12.70 -2.62 16.12
C LEU A 197 -12.60 -1.86 17.45
N GLY A 198 -11.72 -0.85 17.53
CA GLY A 198 -11.34 -0.16 18.75
C GLY A 198 -10.82 -1.13 19.82
N ARG A 199 -9.98 -2.08 19.40
CA ARG A 199 -9.34 -3.06 20.29
C ARG A 199 -7.85 -2.94 20.11
N GLN A 200 -7.12 -2.80 21.23
CA GLN A 200 -5.67 -2.85 21.19
C GLN A 200 -5.23 -4.17 20.55
N PRO A 201 -4.33 -4.14 19.54
CA PRO A 201 -3.79 -5.36 18.98
C PRO A 201 -3.14 -6.15 20.13
N ARG A 202 -3.46 -7.45 20.22
CA ARG A 202 -2.74 -8.35 21.13
C ARG A 202 -1.27 -8.15 20.85
N LYS A 203 -0.43 -7.98 21.88
CA LYS A 203 1.03 -7.94 21.74
C LYS A 203 1.41 -9.14 20.87
N GLN A 204 1.68 -8.90 19.59
CA GLN A 204 2.31 -9.93 18.77
C GLN A 204 3.62 -10.16 19.50
N LYS A 205 3.92 -11.43 19.85
CA LYS A 205 5.30 -11.79 20.19
C LYS A 205 6.09 -11.18 19.05
N THR A 206 6.91 -10.19 19.35
CA THR A 206 7.78 -9.53 18.38
C THR A 206 8.45 -10.67 17.64
N THR A 207 7.99 -10.94 16.42
CA THR A 207 8.68 -11.85 15.53
C THR A 207 10.01 -11.16 15.36
N GLU A 208 11.04 -11.70 16.02
CA GLU A 208 12.44 -11.30 15.90
C GLU A 208 12.66 -10.84 14.47
N ASN A 209 13.11 -9.59 14.29
CA ASN A 209 13.38 -8.88 13.03
C ASN A 209 12.91 -9.66 11.80
N THR A 210 11.90 -9.19 11.07
CA THR A 210 11.35 -9.84 9.86
C THR A 210 12.41 -10.41 8.89
N THR A 211 13.63 -9.86 8.84
CA THR A 211 14.82 -10.44 8.20
C THR A 211 15.23 -11.83 8.74
N ILE A 212 15.28 -12.02 10.06
CA ILE A 212 15.49 -13.30 10.76
C ILE A 212 14.31 -14.24 10.50
N GLY A 213 13.08 -13.72 10.49
CA GLY A 213 11.89 -14.48 10.11
C GLY A 213 11.97 -15.04 8.69
N PHE A 214 12.31 -14.22 7.71
CA PHE A 214 12.51 -14.64 6.32
C PHE A 214 13.67 -15.63 6.19
N ALA A 215 14.82 -15.34 6.82
CA ALA A 215 15.96 -16.24 6.83
C ALA A 215 15.59 -17.59 7.44
N ARG A 216 14.86 -17.63 8.56
CA ARG A 216 14.42 -18.86 9.23
C ARG A 216 13.41 -19.64 8.39
N THR A 217 12.48 -18.96 7.70
CA THR A 217 11.55 -19.59 6.75
C THR A 217 12.32 -20.20 5.56
N LEU A 218 13.28 -19.47 5.01
CA LEU A 218 14.20 -19.95 3.98
C LEU A 218 15.00 -21.18 4.45
N PHE A 219 15.63 -21.10 5.62
CA PHE A 219 16.42 -22.21 6.19
C PHE A 219 15.56 -23.43 6.52
N SER A 220 14.32 -23.23 6.98
CA SER A 220 13.38 -24.33 7.24
C SER A 220 12.91 -25.01 5.94
N ALA A 221 12.65 -24.22 4.89
CA ALA A 221 12.28 -24.74 3.58
C ALA A 221 13.46 -25.48 2.90
N MET A 222 14.68 -24.96 3.02
CA MET A 222 15.89 -25.61 2.50
C MET A 222 16.24 -26.88 3.30
N GLY A 223 16.09 -26.87 4.63
CA GLY A 223 16.33 -28.03 5.49
C GLY A 223 15.35 -29.19 5.27
N ALA A 224 14.09 -28.89 4.94
CA ALA A 224 13.08 -29.89 4.57
C ALA A 224 13.29 -30.48 3.15
N GLY A 225 13.99 -29.76 2.27
CA GLY A 225 14.39 -30.26 0.96
C GLY A 225 15.61 -31.19 1.01
N LEU A 226 16.62 -30.83 1.80
CA LEU A 226 17.85 -31.61 2.00
C LEU A 226 17.60 -32.99 2.64
N THR A 227 16.63 -33.10 3.55
CA THR A 227 16.27 -34.38 4.17
C THR A 227 15.59 -35.34 3.19
N LYS A 228 14.83 -34.85 2.21
CA LYS A 228 14.20 -35.68 1.17
C LYS A 228 15.16 -36.14 0.06
N GLU A 229 16.25 -35.42 -0.18
CA GLU A 229 17.28 -35.86 -1.14
C GLU A 229 18.28 -36.84 -0.52
N LEU A 230 18.43 -36.86 0.81
CA LEU A 230 19.27 -37.84 1.51
C LEU A 230 18.57 -39.17 1.79
N GLU A 231 17.26 -39.28 1.51
CA GLU A 231 16.46 -40.50 1.64
C GLU A 231 16.24 -41.25 0.30
N LYS A 232 16.91 -40.82 -0.79
CA LYS A 232 16.96 -41.52 -2.09
C LYS A 232 18.35 -42.05 -2.36
#